data_AF-A0A959ZTC1-F1
#
_entry.id   AF-A0A959ZTC1-F1
#
_cell.length_a   1.000
_cell.length_b   1.000
_cell.length_c   1.000
_cell.angle_alpha   90.00
_cell.angle_beta   90.00
_cell.angle_gamma   90.00
#
_symmetry.space_group_name_H-M   'P 1'
#
loop_
_entity.id
_entity.type
_entity.pdbx_description
1 polymer ?
#
loop_
_entity_poly.entity_id
_entity_poly.type
_entity_poly.pdbx_seq_one_letter_code
_entity_poly.pdbx_strand_id
1 'polypeptide(L)'
;GFVDAMWVSFASLVARYGELPALRLARASERSVSQVGEFLEQHEVDAWYRKSGYLNVSTAPPYDGSWDGNMKAMRASGIIDGPRELSPANVQEICASPAFRGGVHYGAAATVQPARLSFGIRDANHDLGVELFESSPVTRIEDNGPEVRLFTPRGRATAGKLILANGPALAGMGSPLRSNVTLASSHMVITEPVPDVIEELGWTGGEAISDCRSLLSYFRTTPDGRIAFGWGGGRIAAGARRFGRAELDAEVITGVIEGLRRYFPMLADRKLEYAWGGPIDASATHLPHVVELPSGRAFAAFGYTGNGVGPSQMVGRSLASLALDRRDEYSELAFIEPASRLTSVPPEPFRWIGGAVIREAIGRREEAFMNGERPDPISSAIARIPELIGFHIGR
;
A
#
# COMPACT_ATOMS: atom_id res chain seq x y z
N GLY A 1 7.30 -3.32 6.74
CA GLY A 1 6.43 -2.47 5.90
C GLY A 1 7.30 -1.49 5.17
N PHE A 2 6.87 -1.08 3.99
CA PHE A 2 7.56 -0.06 3.20
C PHE A 2 7.04 1.32 3.62
N VAL A 3 7.94 2.28 3.69
CA VAL A 3 7.65 3.69 3.95
C VAL A 3 8.19 4.45 2.73
N ASP A 4 7.51 4.32 1.60
CA ASP A 4 7.92 4.92 0.33
C ASP A 4 7.12 6.18 0.01
N ALA A 5 7.79 7.11 -0.66
CA ALA A 5 7.16 8.30 -1.20
C ALA A 5 6.34 7.97 -2.45
N MET A 6 5.31 8.76 -2.71
CA MET A 6 4.42 8.63 -3.88
C MET A 6 5.08 9.05 -5.20
N TRP A 7 6.40 9.21 -5.24
CA TRP A 7 7.17 9.40 -6.48
C TRP A 7 7.02 8.23 -7.44
N VAL A 8 6.78 7.01 -6.94
CA VAL A 8 6.49 5.83 -7.77
C VAL A 8 5.21 5.99 -8.60
N SER A 9 4.24 6.77 -8.10
CA SER A 9 2.95 7.01 -8.76
C SER A 9 2.83 8.42 -9.35
N PHE A 10 3.95 9.13 -9.55
CA PHE A 10 3.94 10.54 -9.93
C PHE A 10 3.21 10.81 -11.25
N ALA A 11 3.39 9.97 -12.28
CA ALA A 11 2.63 10.11 -13.53
C ALA A 11 1.11 10.01 -13.30
N SER A 12 0.66 9.07 -12.46
CA SER A 12 -0.75 8.94 -12.09
C SER A 12 -1.25 10.15 -11.30
N LEU A 13 -0.43 10.70 -10.41
CA LEU A 13 -0.75 11.93 -9.69
C LEU A 13 -0.92 13.12 -10.65
N VAL A 14 -0.01 13.29 -11.61
CA VAL A 14 -0.09 14.36 -12.62
C VAL A 14 -1.34 14.19 -13.48
N ALA A 15 -1.63 12.97 -13.94
CA ALA A 15 -2.81 12.69 -14.76
C ALA A 15 -4.12 12.99 -14.02
N ARG A 16 -4.19 12.74 -12.71
CA ARG A 16 -5.40 12.94 -11.90
C ARG A 16 -5.57 14.37 -11.41
N TYR A 17 -4.49 14.98 -10.89
CA TYR A 17 -4.55 16.24 -10.14
C TYR A 17 -3.92 17.42 -10.87
N GLY A 18 -3.25 17.19 -11.99
CA GLY A 18 -2.38 18.16 -12.63
C GLY A 18 -1.01 18.27 -11.94
N GLU A 19 -0.10 18.96 -12.60
CA GLU A 19 1.32 19.00 -12.24
C GLU A 19 1.61 19.59 -10.86
N LEU A 20 1.15 20.81 -10.59
CA LEU A 20 1.47 21.48 -9.32
C LEU A 20 0.92 20.74 -8.09
N PRO A 21 -0.35 20.28 -8.07
CA PRO A 21 -0.85 19.49 -6.95
C PRO A 21 -0.14 18.14 -6.79
N ALA A 22 0.20 17.47 -7.90
CA ALA A 22 0.99 16.25 -7.87
C ALA A 22 2.38 16.45 -7.25
N LEU A 23 3.07 17.53 -7.61
CA LEU A 23 4.37 17.90 -7.03
C LEU A 23 4.28 18.17 -5.52
N ARG A 24 3.25 18.91 -5.08
CA ARG A 24 3.04 19.16 -3.64
C ARG A 24 2.81 17.86 -2.88
N LEU A 25 1.98 16.98 -3.43
CA LEU A 25 1.67 15.70 -2.81
C LEU A 25 2.89 14.77 -2.75
N ALA A 26 3.62 14.62 -3.85
CA ALA A 26 4.80 13.78 -3.89
C ALA A 26 5.89 14.26 -2.91
N ARG A 27 6.12 15.58 -2.83
CA ARG A 27 7.03 16.18 -1.83
C ARG A 27 6.55 15.98 -0.39
N ALA A 28 5.25 16.14 -0.12
CA ALA A 28 4.70 15.88 1.21
C ALA A 28 4.88 14.40 1.62
N SER A 29 4.70 13.48 0.69
CA SER A 29 4.92 12.05 0.92
C SER A 29 6.40 11.71 1.16
N GLU A 30 7.34 12.36 0.45
CA GLU A 30 8.78 12.20 0.71
C GLU A 30 9.18 12.75 2.09
N ARG A 31 8.64 13.90 2.48
CA ARG A 31 8.84 14.43 3.84
C ARG A 31 8.29 13.47 4.89
N SER A 32 7.16 12.80 4.61
CA SER A 32 6.59 11.80 5.52
C SER A 32 7.58 10.68 5.83
N VAL A 33 8.34 10.20 4.85
CA VAL A 33 9.37 9.16 5.05
C VAL A 33 10.41 9.60 6.09
N SER A 34 10.86 10.85 6.01
CA SER A 34 11.86 11.39 6.95
C SER A 34 11.25 11.69 8.32
N GLN A 35 10.04 12.26 8.34
CA GLN A 35 9.32 12.58 9.57
C GLN A 35 8.95 11.34 10.39
N VAL A 36 8.75 10.18 9.76
CA VAL A 36 8.62 8.90 10.48
C VAL A 36 9.92 8.57 11.20
N GLY A 37 11.08 8.72 10.55
CA GLY A 37 12.39 8.51 11.18
C GLY A 37 12.63 9.48 12.34
N GLU A 38 12.39 10.78 12.12
CA GLU A 38 12.50 11.83 13.15
C GLU A 38 11.61 11.55 14.37
N PHE A 39 10.36 11.10 14.14
CA PHE A 39 9.45 10.72 15.22
C PHE A 39 10.02 9.58 16.08
N LEU A 40 10.55 8.54 15.42
CA LEU A 40 11.11 7.37 16.10
C LEU A 40 12.34 7.72 16.92
N GLU A 41 13.22 8.58 16.38
CA GLU A 41 14.38 9.10 17.10
C GLU A 41 13.96 9.94 18.32
N GLN A 42 13.03 10.88 18.13
CA GLN A 42 12.55 11.76 19.19
C GLN A 42 11.89 11.02 20.37
N HIS A 43 11.20 9.91 20.09
CA HIS A 43 10.47 9.14 21.10
C HIS A 43 11.19 7.83 21.48
N GLU A 44 12.44 7.66 21.05
CA GLU A 44 13.27 6.47 21.34
C GLU A 44 12.58 5.13 20.98
N VAL A 45 11.82 5.11 19.89
CA VAL A 45 11.07 3.94 19.43
C VAL A 45 11.92 3.13 18.45
N ASP A 46 12.35 1.93 18.87
CA ASP A 46 12.99 0.97 17.96
C ASP A 46 11.96 0.27 17.06
N ALA A 47 11.54 0.93 15.99
CA ALA A 47 10.67 0.36 14.96
C ALA A 47 11.42 -0.26 13.77
N TRP A 48 12.72 -0.56 13.91
CA TRP A 48 13.56 -1.07 12.81
C TRP A 48 13.52 -0.18 11.56
N TYR A 49 13.54 1.14 11.77
CA TYR A 49 13.53 2.09 10.66
C TYR A 49 14.87 2.05 9.91
N ARG A 50 14.81 1.81 8.60
CA ARG A 50 15.99 1.80 7.73
C ARG A 50 15.69 2.53 6.43
N LYS A 51 16.29 3.70 6.24
CA LYS A 51 16.15 4.54 5.03
C LYS A 51 17.13 4.11 3.95
N SER A 52 16.90 2.93 3.37
CA SER A 52 17.76 2.35 2.33
C SER A 52 17.24 2.55 0.92
N GLY A 53 16.10 3.21 0.73
CA GLY A 53 15.47 3.32 -0.58
C GLY A 53 14.60 2.12 -0.95
N TYR A 54 14.08 2.18 -2.17
CA TYR A 54 13.13 1.24 -2.73
C TYR A 54 13.50 0.94 -4.19
N LEU A 55 13.61 -0.35 -4.51
CA LEU A 55 13.94 -0.84 -5.83
C LEU A 55 12.70 -1.50 -6.45
N ASN A 56 12.27 -0.98 -7.60
CA ASN A 56 11.23 -1.61 -8.41
C ASN A 56 11.86 -2.30 -9.62
N VAL A 57 11.66 -3.61 -9.75
CA VAL A 57 12.38 -4.46 -10.73
C VAL A 57 11.46 -5.04 -11.80
N SER A 58 11.96 -5.06 -13.04
CA SER A 58 11.38 -5.88 -14.09
C SER A 58 11.76 -7.34 -13.89
N THR A 59 10.78 -8.23 -14.01
CA THR A 59 10.95 -9.69 -13.87
C THR A 59 10.49 -10.49 -15.09
N ALA A 60 9.94 -9.84 -16.11
CA ALA A 60 9.65 -10.42 -17.41
C ALA A 60 9.76 -9.36 -18.51
N PRO A 61 10.04 -9.74 -19.77
CA PRO A 61 10.25 -8.77 -20.86
C PRO A 61 9.17 -7.68 -21.02
N PRO A 62 7.86 -7.95 -20.84
CA PRO A 62 6.83 -6.91 -20.93
C PRO A 62 6.89 -5.81 -19.87
N TYR A 63 7.66 -6.01 -18.80
CA TYR A 63 7.84 -5.03 -17.73
C TYR A 63 9.15 -4.25 -17.83
N ASP A 64 10.02 -4.59 -18.79
CA ASP A 64 11.26 -3.85 -19.04
C ASP A 64 10.89 -2.39 -19.40
N GLY A 65 11.34 -1.42 -18.59
CA GLY A 65 11.05 0.00 -18.81
C GLY A 65 9.65 0.48 -18.38
N SER A 66 8.90 -0.29 -17.56
CA SER A 66 7.56 0.14 -17.12
C SER A 66 7.56 1.50 -16.39
N TRP A 67 8.69 1.87 -15.79
CA TRP A 67 8.92 3.15 -15.10
C TRP A 67 9.11 4.36 -16.03
N ASP A 68 9.30 4.16 -17.35
CA ASP A 68 9.65 5.23 -18.30
C ASP A 68 8.63 6.37 -18.31
N GLY A 69 7.33 6.02 -18.26
CA GLY A 69 6.25 7.01 -18.21
C GLY A 69 6.33 7.88 -16.96
N ASN A 70 6.63 7.27 -15.82
CA ASN A 70 6.78 7.95 -14.54
C ASN A 70 8.03 8.85 -14.54
N MET A 71 9.17 8.32 -14.99
CA MET A 71 10.41 9.10 -15.10
C MET A 71 10.28 10.27 -16.07
N LYS A 72 9.59 10.09 -17.20
CA LYS A 72 9.30 11.16 -18.15
C LYS A 72 8.44 12.26 -17.51
N ALA A 73 7.40 11.90 -16.77
CA ALA A 73 6.57 12.87 -16.05
C ALA A 73 7.40 13.65 -15.02
N MET A 74 8.25 12.98 -14.24
CA MET A 74 9.14 13.62 -13.26
C MET A 74 10.12 14.61 -13.92
N ARG A 75 10.77 14.20 -15.01
CA ARG A 75 11.69 15.06 -15.77
C ARG A 75 10.98 16.27 -16.38
N ALA A 76 9.78 16.07 -16.93
CA ALA A 76 8.97 17.16 -17.48
C ALA A 76 8.59 18.20 -16.41
N SER A 77 8.41 17.75 -15.17
CA SER A 77 8.15 18.60 -14.00
C SER A 77 9.40 19.13 -13.29
N GLY A 78 10.57 19.05 -13.93
CA GLY A 78 11.82 19.62 -13.43
C GLY A 78 12.48 18.82 -12.30
N ILE A 79 12.09 17.57 -12.07
CA ILE A 79 12.73 16.69 -11.08
C ILE A 79 13.89 15.95 -11.77
N ILE A 80 15.11 16.47 -11.56
CA ILE A 80 16.33 15.98 -12.21
C ILE A 80 17.05 14.94 -11.34
N ASP A 81 17.12 15.16 -10.03
CA ASP A 81 17.70 14.24 -9.03
C ASP A 81 16.70 13.18 -8.55
N GLY A 82 15.80 12.77 -9.45
CA GLY A 82 14.73 11.84 -9.18
C GLY A 82 15.19 10.38 -9.08
N PRO A 83 14.29 9.41 -9.29
CA PRO A 83 14.64 7.99 -9.27
C PRO A 83 15.71 7.66 -10.31
N ARG A 84 16.59 6.73 -9.94
CA ARG A 84 17.72 6.30 -10.76
C ARG A 84 17.39 4.98 -11.43
N GLU A 85 17.29 5.02 -12.76
CA GLU A 85 17.23 3.80 -13.57
C GLU A 85 18.53 3.01 -13.45
N LEU A 86 18.42 1.69 -13.35
CA LEU A 86 19.51 0.77 -13.13
C LEU A 86 19.65 -0.20 -14.30
N SER A 87 20.90 -0.38 -14.74
CA SER A 87 21.24 -1.47 -15.65
C SER A 87 21.00 -2.83 -14.97
N PRO A 88 20.84 -3.92 -15.75
CA PRO A 88 20.75 -5.26 -15.20
C PRO A 88 21.89 -5.56 -14.22
N ALA A 89 23.13 -5.18 -14.56
CA ALA A 89 24.29 -5.37 -13.70
C ALA A 89 24.16 -4.62 -12.36
N ASN A 90 23.71 -3.36 -12.37
CA ASN A 90 23.56 -2.60 -11.12
C ASN A 90 22.39 -3.09 -10.26
N VAL A 91 21.36 -3.70 -10.85
CA VAL A 91 20.32 -4.38 -10.06
C VAL A 91 20.90 -5.60 -9.35
N GLN A 92 21.72 -6.40 -10.05
CA GLN A 92 22.37 -7.58 -9.46
C GLN A 92 23.37 -7.21 -8.35
N GLU A 93 24.01 -6.03 -8.43
CA GLU A 93 24.86 -5.50 -7.36
C GLU A 93 24.08 -5.17 -6.08
N ILE A 94 22.81 -4.79 -6.17
CA ILE A 94 21.95 -4.51 -5.00
C ILE A 94 21.34 -5.81 -4.46
N CYS A 95 20.86 -6.68 -5.34
CA CYS A 95 20.27 -7.96 -4.99
C CYS A 95 20.38 -8.93 -6.18
N ALA A 96 21.23 -9.94 -6.02
CA ALA A 96 21.59 -10.90 -7.06
C ALA A 96 20.52 -11.98 -7.26
N SER A 97 19.33 -11.59 -7.75
CA SER A 97 18.27 -12.53 -8.11
C SER A 97 18.31 -12.86 -9.61
N PRO A 98 18.24 -14.15 -10.01
CA PRO A 98 18.17 -14.54 -11.43
C PRO A 98 16.88 -14.07 -12.12
N ALA A 99 15.84 -13.70 -11.36
CA ALA A 99 14.59 -13.19 -11.92
C ALA A 99 14.69 -11.72 -12.36
N PHE A 100 15.69 -10.96 -11.91
CA PHE A 100 15.75 -9.52 -12.14
C PHE A 100 16.42 -9.17 -13.47
N ARG A 101 15.74 -8.32 -14.25
CA ARG A 101 16.16 -7.94 -15.60
C ARG A 101 16.68 -6.51 -15.69
N GLY A 102 16.19 -5.63 -14.82
CA GLY A 102 16.46 -4.20 -14.78
C GLY A 102 15.54 -3.57 -13.73
N GLY A 103 15.72 -2.29 -13.43
CA GLY A 103 14.90 -1.67 -12.41
C GLY A 103 15.15 -0.18 -12.23
N VAL A 104 14.40 0.38 -11.31
CA VAL A 104 14.51 1.79 -10.92
C VAL A 104 14.59 1.90 -9.40
N HIS A 105 15.53 2.71 -8.93
CA HIS A 105 15.77 2.94 -7.51
C HIS A 105 15.25 4.31 -7.08
N TYR A 106 14.34 4.31 -6.10
CA TYR A 106 13.80 5.48 -5.44
C TYR A 106 14.50 5.69 -4.08
N GLY A 107 15.23 6.79 -3.94
CA GLY A 107 15.97 7.10 -2.70
C GLY A 107 15.09 7.53 -1.53
N ALA A 108 13.92 8.11 -1.81
CA ALA A 108 12.95 8.57 -0.81
C ALA A 108 12.06 7.42 -0.30
N ALA A 109 12.68 6.39 0.29
CA ALA A 109 11.97 5.28 0.88
C ALA A 109 12.73 4.66 2.06
N ALA A 110 11.98 4.03 2.96
CA ALA A 110 12.50 3.30 4.11
C ALA A 110 11.72 2.00 4.35
N THR A 111 12.23 1.14 5.22
CA THR A 111 11.47 0.03 5.80
C THR A 111 11.33 0.20 7.31
N VAL A 112 10.27 -0.37 7.87
CA VAL A 112 10.00 -0.44 9.32
C VAL A 112 9.37 -1.78 9.71
N GLN A 113 9.39 -2.12 10.99
CA GLN A 113 8.47 -3.07 11.61
C GLN A 113 7.15 -2.31 11.93
N PRO A 114 6.05 -2.54 11.20
CA PRO A 114 4.86 -1.68 11.31
C PRO A 114 4.13 -1.76 12.65
N ALA A 115 4.13 -2.93 13.31
CA ALA A 115 3.50 -3.08 14.62
C ALA A 115 4.29 -2.31 15.69
N ARG A 116 5.62 -2.34 15.67
CA ARG A 116 6.47 -1.55 16.56
C ARG A 116 6.29 -0.05 16.34
N LEU A 117 6.22 0.40 15.09
CA LEU A 117 5.87 1.79 14.76
C LEU A 117 4.50 2.16 15.36
N SER A 118 3.48 1.30 15.17
CA SER A 118 2.14 1.54 15.70
C SER A 118 2.11 1.59 17.24
N PHE A 119 2.87 0.73 17.92
CA PHE A 119 2.98 0.76 19.38
C PHE A 119 3.72 1.99 19.88
N GLY A 120 4.81 2.41 19.23
CA GLY A 120 5.49 3.65 19.56
C GLY A 120 4.60 4.89 19.39
N ILE A 121 3.80 4.95 18.33
CA ILE A 121 2.79 6.02 18.14
C ILE A 121 1.73 5.97 19.24
N ARG A 122 1.22 4.77 19.58
CA ARG A 122 0.24 4.59 20.66
C ARG A 122 0.78 5.12 21.98
N ASP A 123 1.98 4.71 22.36
CA ASP A 123 2.57 5.06 23.64
C ASP A 123 2.90 6.56 23.70
N ALA A 124 3.44 7.14 22.62
CA ALA A 124 3.65 8.59 22.54
C ALA A 124 2.34 9.41 22.68
N ASN A 125 1.23 8.94 22.08
CA ASN A 125 -0.06 9.61 22.26
C ASN A 125 -0.59 9.48 23.69
N HIS A 126 -0.43 8.30 24.29
CA HIS A 126 -0.82 8.06 25.68
C HIS A 126 -0.07 8.99 26.64
N ASP A 127 1.24 9.17 26.43
CA ASP A 127 2.07 10.04 27.27
C ASP A 127 1.71 11.54 27.13
N LEU A 128 1.10 11.91 26.00
CA LEU A 128 0.50 13.24 25.78
C LEU A 128 -0.90 13.39 26.40
N GLY A 129 -1.41 12.36 27.08
CA GLY A 129 -2.72 12.37 27.73
C GLY A 129 -3.89 12.01 26.81
N VAL A 130 -3.64 11.43 25.62
CA VAL A 130 -4.71 10.92 24.78
C VAL A 130 -5.32 9.68 25.42
N GLU A 131 -6.64 9.70 25.64
CA GLU A 131 -7.38 8.56 26.17
C GLU A 131 -7.54 7.47 25.10
N LEU A 132 -7.08 6.26 25.42
CA LEU A 132 -7.14 5.10 24.52
C LEU A 132 -8.18 4.08 25.01
N PHE A 133 -9.16 3.76 24.17
CA PHE A 133 -10.20 2.80 24.48
C PHE A 133 -10.10 1.57 23.57
N GLU A 134 -9.35 0.56 24.02
CA GLU A 134 -9.21 -0.72 23.31
C GLU A 134 -10.43 -1.63 23.57
N SER A 135 -10.61 -2.64 22.69
CA SER A 135 -11.74 -3.59 22.76
C SER A 135 -13.12 -2.93 22.89
N SER A 136 -13.29 -1.75 22.27
CA SER A 136 -14.49 -0.91 22.38
C SER A 136 -15.03 -0.58 20.98
N PRO A 137 -15.49 -1.59 20.22
CA PRO A 137 -15.90 -1.39 18.83
C PRO A 137 -17.09 -0.43 18.75
N VAL A 138 -16.97 0.58 17.89
CA VAL A 138 -18.11 1.43 17.52
C VAL A 138 -19.04 0.63 16.61
N THR A 139 -20.29 0.46 17.03
CA THR A 139 -21.30 -0.31 16.30
C THR A 139 -22.30 0.59 15.58
N ARG A 140 -22.42 1.86 16.00
CA ARG A 140 -23.31 2.85 15.38
C ARG A 140 -22.77 4.26 15.58
N ILE A 141 -22.96 5.08 14.55
CA ILE A 141 -22.58 6.49 14.51
C ILE A 141 -23.82 7.30 14.16
N GLU A 142 -24.07 8.37 14.92
CA GLU A 142 -25.08 9.37 14.62
C GLU A 142 -24.40 10.74 14.53
N ASP A 143 -24.47 11.40 13.37
CA ASP A 143 -23.81 12.68 13.11
C ASP A 143 -24.77 13.78 12.62
N ASN A 144 -26.08 13.53 12.74
CA ASN A 144 -27.16 14.44 12.30
C ASN A 144 -27.42 15.60 13.27
N GLY A 145 -26.77 15.59 14.44
CA GLY A 145 -26.98 16.54 15.53
C GLY A 145 -25.89 17.62 15.61
N PRO A 146 -25.88 18.42 16.70
CA PRO A 146 -24.81 19.40 16.93
C PRO A 146 -23.44 18.74 17.14
N GLU A 147 -23.44 17.48 17.59
CA GLU A 147 -22.26 16.65 17.89
C GLU A 147 -22.40 15.28 17.24
N VAL A 148 -21.27 14.58 17.10
CA VAL A 148 -21.21 13.18 16.71
C VAL A 148 -21.39 12.29 17.94
N ARG A 149 -22.27 11.29 17.86
CA ARG A 149 -22.49 10.28 18.90
C ARG A 149 -22.03 8.92 18.42
N LEU A 150 -21.19 8.29 19.22
CA LEU A 150 -20.65 6.96 18.98
C LEU A 150 -21.27 5.98 19.97
N PHE A 151 -21.78 4.86 19.48
CA PHE A 151 -22.32 3.80 20.31
C PHE A 151 -21.41 2.59 20.27
N THR A 152 -21.17 2.01 21.44
CA THR A 152 -20.42 0.76 21.63
C THR A 152 -21.30 -0.22 22.42
N PRO A 153 -20.95 -1.51 22.49
CA PRO A 153 -21.69 -2.47 23.33
C PRO A 153 -21.74 -2.10 24.81
N ARG A 154 -20.80 -1.30 25.31
CA ARG A 154 -20.63 -0.98 26.73
C ARG A 154 -20.94 0.46 27.10
N GLY A 155 -21.37 1.29 26.15
CA GLY A 155 -21.64 2.69 26.40
C GLY A 155 -21.65 3.56 25.15
N ARG A 156 -21.54 4.87 25.35
CA ARG A 156 -21.53 5.88 24.28
C ARG A 156 -20.48 6.94 24.54
N ALA A 157 -19.98 7.54 23.46
CA ALA A 157 -19.11 8.72 23.49
C ALA A 157 -19.71 9.82 22.61
N THR A 158 -19.37 11.07 22.91
CA THR A 158 -19.77 12.25 22.12
C THR A 158 -18.54 13.05 21.75
N ALA A 159 -18.52 13.60 20.54
CA ALA A 159 -17.39 14.40 20.04
C ALA A 159 -17.87 15.49 19.08
N GLY A 160 -17.17 16.62 19.04
CA GLY A 160 -17.44 17.68 18.06
C GLY A 160 -17.01 17.32 16.64
N LYS A 161 -15.96 16.50 16.51
CA LYS A 161 -15.40 16.01 15.24
C LYS A 161 -15.11 14.51 15.34
N LEU A 162 -15.17 13.81 14.22
CA LEU A 162 -14.90 12.38 14.12
C LEU A 162 -13.90 12.11 12.98
N ILE A 163 -12.91 11.25 13.24
CA ILE A 163 -12.03 10.71 12.21
C ILE A 163 -12.27 9.20 12.12
N LEU A 164 -12.51 8.72 10.90
CA LEU A 164 -12.66 7.32 10.55
C LEU A 164 -11.39 6.84 9.83
N ALA A 165 -10.60 6.01 10.51
CA ALA A 165 -9.32 5.50 10.03
C ALA A 165 -9.22 3.97 10.20
N ASN A 166 -10.32 3.26 9.96
CA ASN A 166 -10.49 1.84 10.31
C ASN A 166 -10.09 0.89 9.16
N GLY A 167 -9.37 1.40 8.16
CA GLY A 167 -8.88 0.66 6.99
C GLY A 167 -9.99 -0.18 6.32
N PRO A 168 -9.77 -1.48 6.07
CA PRO A 168 -10.76 -2.36 5.45
C PRO A 168 -12.15 -2.38 6.09
N ALA A 169 -12.27 -2.05 7.39
CA ALA A 169 -13.57 -2.02 8.06
C ALA A 169 -14.51 -0.95 7.51
N LEU A 170 -13.97 0.10 6.87
CA LEU A 170 -14.75 1.17 6.24
C LEU A 170 -15.60 0.66 5.07
N ALA A 171 -15.21 -0.45 4.43
CA ALA A 171 -16.02 -1.09 3.39
C ALA A 171 -17.36 -1.65 3.90
N GLY A 172 -17.49 -1.86 5.22
CA GLY A 172 -18.73 -2.25 5.88
C GLY A 172 -19.64 -1.07 6.26
N MET A 173 -19.19 0.17 6.11
CA MET A 173 -19.98 1.36 6.42
C MET A 173 -20.95 1.72 5.29
N GLY A 174 -21.80 2.73 5.51
CA GLY A 174 -22.70 3.23 4.46
C GLY A 174 -21.98 3.94 3.31
N SER A 175 -22.77 4.50 2.39
CA SER A 175 -22.28 5.47 1.41
C SER A 175 -21.73 6.70 2.15
N PRO A 176 -20.63 7.33 1.67
CA PRO A 176 -19.90 7.03 0.43
C PRO A 176 -18.80 5.96 0.57
N LEU A 177 -18.50 5.45 1.77
CA LEU A 177 -17.29 4.65 1.99
C LEU A 177 -17.36 3.28 1.31
N ARG A 178 -18.45 2.53 1.51
CA ARG A 178 -18.61 1.17 0.94
C ARG A 178 -18.59 1.12 -0.58
N SER A 179 -19.04 2.18 -1.23
CA SER A 179 -19.11 2.28 -2.69
C SER A 179 -17.79 2.75 -3.32
N ASN A 180 -16.75 3.08 -2.56
CA ASN A 180 -15.50 3.62 -3.11
C ASN A 180 -14.26 2.75 -2.83
N VAL A 181 -14.43 1.60 -2.18
CA VAL A 181 -13.35 0.62 -1.98
C VAL A 181 -13.79 -0.79 -2.29
N THR A 182 -12.87 -1.60 -2.78
CA THR A 182 -12.97 -3.06 -2.84
C THR A 182 -12.07 -3.66 -1.77
N LEU A 183 -12.46 -4.76 -1.15
CA LEU A 183 -11.56 -5.50 -0.27
C LEU A 183 -10.84 -6.58 -1.06
N ALA A 184 -9.52 -6.46 -1.16
CA ALA A 184 -8.63 -7.50 -1.63
C ALA A 184 -7.87 -8.12 -0.44
N SER A 185 -7.17 -9.22 -0.65
CA SER A 185 -6.19 -9.73 0.31
C SER A 185 -4.78 -9.75 -0.27
N SER A 186 -3.81 -9.54 0.63
CA SER A 186 -2.41 -9.79 0.38
C SER A 186 -1.88 -10.76 1.42
N HIS A 187 -0.96 -11.62 1.00
CA HIS A 187 -0.40 -12.69 1.83
C HIS A 187 1.12 -12.62 1.80
N MET A 188 1.73 -13.05 2.89
CA MET A 188 3.16 -13.00 3.12
C MET A 188 3.66 -14.27 3.80
N VAL A 189 4.93 -14.54 3.59
CA VAL A 189 5.73 -15.52 4.34
C VAL A 189 7.00 -14.85 4.86
N ILE A 190 7.57 -15.43 5.91
CA ILE A 190 8.90 -15.05 6.40
C ILE A 190 9.75 -16.29 6.62
N THR A 191 11.00 -16.22 6.21
CA THR A 191 11.98 -17.30 6.39
C THR A 191 12.42 -17.42 7.85
N GLU A 192 13.06 -18.54 8.19
CA GLU A 192 14.04 -18.58 9.29
C GLU A 192 15.17 -17.54 9.05
N PRO A 193 16.00 -17.18 10.04
CA PRO A 193 17.16 -16.34 9.79
C PRO A 193 18.10 -17.00 8.76
N VAL A 194 18.41 -16.27 7.70
CA VAL A 194 19.22 -16.69 6.54
C VAL A 194 20.29 -15.63 6.20
N PRO A 195 21.14 -15.20 7.16
CA PRO A 195 22.15 -14.17 6.91
C PRO A 195 23.15 -14.57 5.83
N ASP A 196 23.44 -15.87 5.69
CA ASP A 196 24.26 -16.44 4.63
C ASP A 196 23.66 -16.19 3.24
N VAL A 197 22.35 -16.38 3.08
CA VAL A 197 21.65 -16.13 1.80
C VAL A 197 21.59 -14.63 1.51
N ILE A 198 21.34 -13.79 2.52
CA ILE A 198 21.32 -12.33 2.35
C ILE A 198 22.69 -11.82 1.88
N GLU A 199 23.76 -12.35 2.46
CA GLU A 199 25.14 -12.01 2.07
C GLU A 199 25.45 -12.49 0.64
N GLU A 200 25.10 -13.73 0.29
CA GLU A 200 25.33 -14.26 -1.06
C GLU A 200 24.55 -13.49 -2.14
N LEU A 201 23.33 -13.03 -1.81
CA LEU A 201 22.55 -12.15 -2.68
C LEU A 201 23.12 -10.73 -2.78
N GLY A 202 24.08 -10.34 -1.93
CA GLY A 202 24.53 -8.95 -1.80
C GLY A 202 23.48 -7.99 -1.22
N TRP A 203 22.33 -8.50 -0.76
CA TRP A 203 21.17 -7.69 -0.36
C TRP A 203 21.25 -7.21 1.10
N THR A 204 22.43 -6.72 1.46
CA THR A 204 22.78 -6.27 2.82
C THR A 204 22.39 -4.81 3.07
N GLY A 205 22.15 -4.04 1.99
CA GLY A 205 21.74 -2.64 2.01
C GLY A 205 20.35 -2.41 2.61
N GLY A 206 19.48 -3.42 2.62
CA GLY A 206 18.16 -3.38 3.26
C GLY A 206 17.10 -2.59 2.49
N GLU A 207 17.34 -2.37 1.20
CA GLU A 207 16.40 -1.82 0.24
C GLU A 207 15.09 -2.61 0.29
N ALA A 208 13.97 -1.88 0.28
CA ALA A 208 12.69 -2.50 -0.06
C ALA A 208 12.69 -2.87 -1.54
N ILE A 209 12.15 -4.03 -1.92
CA ILE A 209 12.08 -4.43 -3.32
C ILE A 209 10.64 -4.83 -3.68
N SER A 210 10.19 -4.45 -4.86
CA SER A 210 9.00 -5.03 -5.49
C SER A 210 9.23 -5.26 -6.98
N ASP A 211 8.44 -6.13 -7.59
CA ASP A 211 8.41 -6.23 -9.04
C ASP A 211 7.43 -5.22 -9.69
N CYS A 212 7.54 -5.04 -10.99
CA CYS A 212 6.68 -4.15 -11.79
C CYS A 212 5.35 -4.78 -12.22
N ARG A 213 4.93 -5.92 -11.64
CA ARG A 213 3.68 -6.58 -12.01
C ARG A 213 2.48 -5.84 -11.42
N SER A 214 1.31 -6.00 -12.04
CA SER A 214 0.06 -5.48 -11.49
C SER A 214 -0.35 -6.20 -10.20
N LEU A 215 -0.14 -7.52 -10.12
CA LEU A 215 -0.23 -8.29 -8.87
C LEU A 215 1.17 -8.49 -8.30
N LEU A 216 1.76 -7.38 -7.86
CA LEU A 216 3.18 -7.33 -7.51
C LEU A 216 3.58 -8.28 -6.38
N SER A 217 4.79 -8.83 -6.49
CA SER A 217 5.51 -9.37 -5.33
C SER A 217 6.34 -8.25 -4.70
N TYR A 218 6.39 -8.24 -3.36
CA TYR A 218 7.13 -7.25 -2.58
C TYR A 218 7.86 -7.94 -1.43
N PHE A 219 9.10 -7.55 -1.18
CA PHE A 219 9.96 -8.21 -0.21
C PHE A 219 11.00 -7.28 0.39
N ARG A 220 11.44 -7.64 1.59
CA ARG A 220 12.53 -6.94 2.30
C ARG A 220 13.31 -7.90 3.18
N THR A 221 14.54 -7.55 3.49
CA THR A 221 15.25 -8.12 4.63
C THR A 221 14.79 -7.49 5.94
N THR A 222 15.13 -8.15 7.04
CA THR A 222 14.87 -7.71 8.42
C THR A 222 16.19 -7.65 9.20
N PRO A 223 16.31 -6.80 10.23
CA PRO A 223 17.55 -6.67 11.00
C PRO A 223 18.02 -7.96 11.67
N ASP A 224 17.10 -8.89 11.95
CA ASP A 224 17.38 -10.21 12.50
C ASP A 224 17.67 -11.27 11.42
N GLY A 225 18.00 -10.85 10.20
CA GLY A 225 18.57 -11.70 9.15
C GLY A 225 17.56 -12.54 8.39
N ARG A 226 16.28 -12.15 8.33
CA ARG A 226 15.23 -12.88 7.61
C ARG A 226 14.78 -12.18 6.35
N ILE A 227 14.22 -12.93 5.41
CA ILE A 227 13.53 -12.39 4.23
C ILE A 227 12.02 -12.48 4.46
N ALA A 228 11.35 -11.33 4.43
CA ALA A 228 9.89 -11.24 4.42
C ALA A 228 9.42 -11.00 2.99
N PHE A 229 8.57 -11.88 2.48
CA PHE A 229 8.13 -11.88 1.08
C PHE A 229 6.62 -11.93 1.00
N GLY A 230 6.03 -11.05 0.18
CA GLY A 230 4.60 -10.89 0.02
C GLY A 230 4.17 -10.84 -1.42
N TRP A 231 2.88 -11.10 -1.63
CA TRP A 231 2.26 -11.05 -2.94
C TRP A 231 0.89 -10.37 -2.86
N GLY A 232 0.77 -9.26 -3.60
CA GLY A 232 -0.45 -8.47 -3.71
C GLY A 232 -1.52 -9.10 -4.60
N GLY A 233 -1.43 -10.39 -4.90
CA GLY A 233 -2.31 -11.13 -5.82
C GLY A 233 -3.37 -12.03 -5.19
N GLY A 234 -3.62 -11.95 -3.87
CA GLY A 234 -4.66 -12.69 -3.14
C GLY A 234 -6.11 -12.54 -3.66
N ARG A 235 -7.14 -12.63 -2.82
CA ARG A 235 -8.55 -12.70 -3.29
C ARG A 235 -9.30 -11.39 -3.18
N ILE A 236 -10.33 -11.22 -4.00
CA ILE A 236 -11.39 -10.23 -3.73
C ILE A 236 -12.34 -10.84 -2.70
N ALA A 237 -12.55 -10.13 -1.60
CA ALA A 237 -13.38 -10.60 -0.49
C ALA A 237 -14.86 -10.31 -0.75
N ALA A 238 -15.65 -11.38 -0.93
CA ALA A 238 -17.09 -11.29 -1.11
C ALA A 238 -17.76 -10.58 0.09
N GLY A 239 -18.60 -9.58 -0.20
CA GLY A 239 -19.37 -8.88 0.83
C GLY A 239 -18.51 -8.11 1.83
N ALA A 240 -17.30 -7.70 1.44
CA ALA A 240 -16.34 -7.02 2.31
C ALA A 240 -16.02 -7.79 3.61
N ARG A 241 -16.00 -9.13 3.54
CA ARG A 241 -15.56 -9.98 4.67
C ARG A 241 -14.07 -9.80 4.92
N ARG A 242 -13.71 -9.41 6.14
CA ARG A 242 -12.33 -9.09 6.53
C ARG A 242 -11.56 -10.27 7.14
N PHE A 243 -12.28 -11.30 7.58
CA PHE A 243 -11.74 -12.45 8.29
C PHE A 243 -11.73 -13.70 7.40
N GLY A 244 -11.08 -14.77 7.88
CA GLY A 244 -11.05 -16.06 7.19
C GLY A 244 -10.04 -16.05 6.04
N ARG A 245 -10.47 -16.29 4.80
CA ARG A 245 -9.56 -16.35 3.63
C ARG A 245 -8.84 -15.03 3.33
N ALA A 246 -9.34 -13.91 3.85
CA ALA A 246 -8.61 -12.64 3.77
C ALA A 246 -7.37 -12.60 4.68
N GLU A 247 -7.36 -13.38 5.77
CA GLU A 247 -6.25 -13.46 6.75
C GLU A 247 -5.37 -14.69 6.51
N LEU A 248 -5.96 -15.82 6.13
CA LEU A 248 -5.22 -17.06 5.87
C LEU A 248 -5.87 -17.85 4.74
N ASP A 249 -5.14 -18.00 3.63
CA ASP A 249 -5.57 -18.78 2.47
C ASP A 249 -4.41 -19.64 1.99
N ALA A 250 -4.53 -20.95 2.17
CA ALA A 250 -3.46 -21.89 1.87
C ALA A 250 -3.10 -21.91 0.37
N GLU A 251 -4.08 -21.74 -0.53
CA GLU A 251 -3.83 -21.73 -1.98
C GLU A 251 -3.02 -20.48 -2.36
N VAL A 252 -3.38 -19.32 -1.80
CA VAL A 252 -2.64 -18.08 -2.05
C VAL A 252 -1.23 -18.17 -1.46
N ILE A 253 -1.09 -18.71 -0.25
CA ILE A 253 0.21 -18.89 0.42
C ILE A 253 1.13 -19.79 -0.41
N THR A 254 0.63 -20.87 -1.00
CA THR A 254 1.44 -21.70 -1.92
C THR A 254 2.02 -20.86 -3.06
N GLY A 255 1.21 -20.00 -3.68
CA GLY A 255 1.70 -19.07 -4.72
C GLY A 255 2.73 -18.06 -4.20
N VAL A 256 2.60 -17.58 -2.96
CA VAL A 256 3.63 -16.73 -2.32
C VAL A 256 4.96 -17.49 -2.20
N ILE A 257 4.91 -18.76 -1.79
CA ILE A 257 6.11 -19.61 -1.60
C ILE A 257 6.78 -19.93 -2.95
N GLU A 258 5.99 -20.23 -3.97
CA GLU A 258 6.48 -20.45 -5.33
C GLU A 258 7.15 -19.19 -5.88
N GLY A 259 6.54 -18.01 -5.66
CA GLY A 259 7.12 -16.72 -5.98
C GLY A 259 8.45 -16.49 -5.27
N LEU A 260 8.51 -16.72 -3.95
CA LEU A 260 9.75 -16.60 -3.17
C LEU A 260 10.87 -17.46 -3.77
N ARG A 261 10.58 -18.73 -4.08
CA ARG A 261 11.57 -19.68 -4.61
C ARG A 261 11.97 -19.37 -6.06
N ARG A 262 11.08 -18.79 -6.86
CA ARG A 262 11.41 -18.32 -8.22
C ARG A 262 12.39 -17.15 -8.17
N TYR A 263 12.19 -16.24 -7.22
CA TYR A 263 13.03 -15.05 -7.06
C TYR A 263 14.35 -15.38 -6.36
N PHE A 264 14.32 -16.29 -5.39
CA PHE A 264 15.49 -16.69 -4.60
C PHE A 264 15.57 -18.23 -4.51
N PRO A 265 16.06 -18.92 -5.57
CA PRO A 265 16.12 -20.38 -5.61
C PRO A 265 16.90 -21.01 -4.45
N MET A 266 17.88 -20.28 -3.90
CA MET A 266 18.65 -20.65 -2.72
C MET A 266 17.81 -20.91 -1.46
N LEU A 267 16.59 -20.39 -1.40
CA LEU A 267 15.67 -20.58 -0.29
C LEU A 267 14.86 -21.88 -0.40
N ALA A 268 15.07 -22.71 -1.43
CA ALA A 268 14.29 -23.93 -1.67
C ALA A 268 14.22 -24.86 -0.44
N ASP A 269 15.38 -25.06 0.21
CA ASP A 269 15.55 -25.94 1.38
C ASP A 269 15.50 -25.20 2.72
N ARG A 270 15.23 -23.89 2.71
CA ARG A 270 15.09 -23.08 3.93
C ARG A 270 13.67 -23.16 4.47
N LYS A 271 13.55 -23.13 5.79
CA LYS A 271 12.26 -23.14 6.49
C LYS A 271 11.58 -21.78 6.38
N LEU A 272 10.25 -21.83 6.32
CA LEU A 272 9.37 -20.68 6.50
C LEU A 272 8.81 -20.76 7.92
N GLU A 273 9.03 -19.74 8.73
CA GLU A 273 8.56 -19.75 10.12
C GLU A 273 7.09 -19.37 10.23
N TYR A 274 6.66 -18.38 9.43
CA TYR A 274 5.30 -17.89 9.48
C TYR A 274 4.76 -17.59 8.08
N ALA A 275 3.45 -17.78 7.94
CA ALA A 275 2.66 -17.33 6.82
C ALA A 275 1.40 -16.65 7.34
N TRP A 276 1.04 -15.52 6.76
CA TRP A 276 -0.15 -14.76 7.14
C TRP A 276 -0.65 -13.95 5.95
N GLY A 277 -1.80 -13.33 6.11
CA GLY A 277 -2.35 -12.37 5.18
C GLY A 277 -3.17 -11.33 5.89
N GLY A 278 -3.75 -10.43 5.11
CA GLY A 278 -4.65 -9.42 5.64
C GLY A 278 -5.50 -8.78 4.54
N PRO A 279 -6.70 -8.29 4.92
CA PRO A 279 -7.52 -7.51 4.03
C PRO A 279 -6.86 -6.15 3.74
N ILE A 280 -7.02 -5.69 2.51
CA ILE A 280 -6.59 -4.39 2.01
C ILE A 280 -7.78 -3.70 1.36
N ASP A 281 -8.00 -2.44 1.70
CA ASP A 281 -8.93 -1.57 1.00
C ASP A 281 -8.27 -0.99 -0.26
N ALA A 282 -8.74 -1.44 -1.41
CA ALA A 282 -8.30 -0.98 -2.72
C ALA A 282 -9.27 0.09 -3.26
N SER A 283 -8.75 1.30 -3.51
CA SER A 283 -9.47 2.33 -4.26
C SER A 283 -9.30 2.12 -5.76
N ALA A 284 -10.25 2.61 -6.56
CA ALA A 284 -10.16 2.49 -8.02
C ALA A 284 -8.97 3.24 -8.64
N THR A 285 -8.36 4.18 -7.91
CA THR A 285 -7.20 4.95 -8.35
C THR A 285 -5.88 4.42 -7.81
N HIS A 286 -5.89 3.44 -6.90
CA HIS A 286 -4.71 2.99 -6.15
C HIS A 286 -4.01 4.12 -5.36
N LEU A 287 -4.74 5.17 -5.00
CA LEU A 287 -4.26 6.29 -4.19
C LEU A 287 -5.08 6.38 -2.89
N PRO A 288 -4.47 6.82 -1.77
CA PRO A 288 -5.23 7.14 -0.57
C PRO A 288 -6.17 8.32 -0.85
N HIS A 289 -7.33 8.32 -0.20
CA HIS A 289 -8.34 9.37 -0.27
C HIS A 289 -8.65 9.86 1.13
N VAL A 290 -8.84 11.16 1.27
CA VAL A 290 -9.44 11.78 2.45
C VAL A 290 -10.71 12.49 2.03
N VAL A 291 -11.80 12.21 2.75
CA VAL A 291 -13.11 12.82 2.47
C VAL A 291 -13.69 13.44 3.73
N GLU A 292 -14.36 14.56 3.54
CA GLU A 292 -15.36 15.06 4.48
C GLU A 292 -16.69 14.35 4.21
N LEU A 293 -17.31 13.82 5.27
CA LEU A 293 -18.61 13.17 5.19
C LEU A 293 -19.74 14.21 5.23
N PRO A 294 -20.96 13.87 4.75
CA PRO A 294 -22.05 14.84 4.56
C PRO A 294 -22.41 15.72 5.77
N SER A 295 -22.15 15.26 7.00
CA SER A 295 -22.41 16.03 8.23
C SER A 295 -21.43 17.20 8.46
N GLY A 296 -20.31 17.24 7.74
CA GLY A 296 -19.23 18.23 7.90
C GLY A 296 -18.46 18.15 9.22
N ARG A 297 -18.72 17.12 10.03
CA ARG A 297 -18.04 16.86 11.32
C ARG A 297 -17.22 15.58 11.32
N ALA A 298 -17.49 14.70 10.37
CA ALA A 298 -16.81 13.43 10.24
C ALA A 298 -15.94 13.41 8.99
N PHE A 299 -14.72 12.89 9.12
CA PHE A 299 -13.77 12.72 8.05
C PHE A 299 -13.36 11.26 7.97
N ALA A 300 -13.02 10.78 6.78
CA ALA A 300 -12.55 9.42 6.59
C ALA A 300 -11.32 9.37 5.70
N ALA A 301 -10.41 8.46 6.01
CA ALA A 301 -9.28 8.11 5.16
C ALA A 301 -9.30 6.63 4.79
N PHE A 302 -9.15 6.33 3.50
CA PHE A 302 -9.22 4.98 2.96
C PHE A 302 -8.53 4.88 1.59
N GLY A 303 -8.49 3.68 1.03
CA GLY A 303 -8.00 3.47 -0.32
C GLY A 303 -6.48 3.38 -0.42
N TYR A 304 -5.81 3.11 0.70
CA TYR A 304 -4.35 2.98 0.74
C TYR A 304 -3.81 1.88 -0.17
N THR A 305 -4.66 0.94 -0.61
CA THR A 305 -4.36 -0.04 -1.66
C THR A 305 -3.03 -0.77 -1.45
N GLY A 306 -2.77 -1.17 -0.20
CA GLY A 306 -1.60 -1.96 0.19
C GLY A 306 -0.37 -1.11 0.54
N ASN A 307 -0.36 0.19 0.22
CA ASN A 307 0.69 1.13 0.62
C ASN A 307 0.18 2.10 1.68
N GLY A 308 -0.13 1.57 2.87
CA GLY A 308 -0.66 2.37 3.98
C GLY A 308 0.41 3.01 4.85
N VAL A 309 1.52 2.33 5.09
CA VAL A 309 2.50 2.71 6.13
C VAL A 309 3.21 4.02 5.78
N GLY A 310 3.66 4.20 4.53
CA GLY A 310 4.28 5.43 4.05
C GLY A 310 3.38 6.67 4.16
N PRO A 311 2.25 6.72 3.42
CA PRO A 311 1.42 7.92 3.35
C PRO A 311 0.59 8.21 4.61
N SER A 312 0.41 7.24 5.52
CA SER A 312 -0.41 7.42 6.73
C SER A 312 0.04 8.57 7.62
N GLN A 313 1.33 8.93 7.59
CA GLN A 313 1.84 10.07 8.36
C GLN A 313 1.29 11.41 7.83
N MET A 314 1.41 11.70 6.53
CA MET A 314 0.81 12.93 5.97
C MET A 314 -0.71 12.88 5.98
N VAL A 315 -1.32 11.72 5.77
CA VAL A 315 -2.78 11.58 5.82
C VAL A 315 -3.30 11.87 7.22
N GLY A 316 -2.62 11.37 8.27
CA GLY A 316 -2.92 11.70 9.65
C GLY A 316 -2.82 13.21 9.94
N ARG A 317 -1.79 13.88 9.41
CA ARG A 317 -1.66 15.34 9.51
C ARG A 317 -2.80 16.07 8.80
N SER A 318 -3.17 15.65 7.59
CA SER A 318 -4.31 16.21 6.86
C SER A 318 -5.63 16.04 7.63
N LEU A 319 -5.91 14.85 8.17
CA LEU A 319 -7.10 14.62 9.00
C LEU A 319 -7.11 15.49 10.24
N ALA A 320 -5.96 15.68 10.90
CA ALA A 320 -5.83 16.57 12.04
C ALA A 320 -6.09 18.04 11.66
N SER A 321 -5.53 18.52 10.55
CA SER A 321 -5.77 19.87 10.06
C SER A 321 -7.24 20.12 9.72
N LEU A 322 -7.90 19.15 9.07
CA LEU A 322 -9.34 19.22 8.77
C LEU A 322 -10.19 19.20 10.05
N ALA A 323 -9.89 18.32 11.01
CA ALA A 323 -10.62 18.26 12.27
C ALA A 323 -10.45 19.53 13.11
N LEU A 324 -9.29 20.19 13.04
CA LEU A 324 -8.99 21.44 13.73
C LEU A 324 -9.38 22.69 12.93
N ASP A 325 -10.08 22.54 11.81
CA ASP A 325 -10.48 23.62 10.90
C ASP A 325 -9.31 24.54 10.48
N ARG A 326 -8.11 23.95 10.33
CA ARG A 326 -6.88 24.64 9.89
C ARG A 326 -6.81 24.72 8.37
N ARG A 327 -6.24 25.82 7.88
CA ARG A 327 -5.88 26.03 6.47
C ARG A 327 -4.36 26.11 6.36
N ASP A 328 -3.75 24.94 6.18
CA ASP A 328 -2.31 24.74 6.06
C ASP A 328 -1.98 23.83 4.87
N GLU A 329 -0.68 23.58 4.65
CA GLU A 329 -0.22 22.75 3.53
C GLU A 329 -0.79 21.32 3.52
N TYR A 330 -1.16 20.76 4.68
CA TYR A 330 -1.72 19.40 4.77
C TYR A 330 -3.21 19.39 4.46
N SER A 331 -3.95 20.44 4.84
CA SER A 331 -5.37 20.59 4.50
C SER A 331 -5.64 20.87 3.02
N GLU A 332 -4.60 21.23 2.26
CA GLU A 332 -4.68 21.56 0.83
C GLU A 332 -4.13 20.46 -0.10
N LEU A 333 -3.76 19.29 0.45
CA LEU A 333 -3.24 18.19 -0.36
C LEU A 333 -4.31 17.59 -1.27
N ALA A 334 -3.90 17.23 -2.49
CA ALA A 334 -4.81 16.87 -3.58
C ALA A 334 -5.62 15.60 -3.36
N PHE A 335 -5.21 14.71 -2.44
CA PHE A 335 -5.99 13.51 -2.08
C PHE A 335 -7.22 13.83 -1.21
N ILE A 336 -7.34 15.07 -0.73
CA ILE A 336 -8.53 15.56 -0.05
C ILE A 336 -9.54 15.93 -1.14
N GLU A 337 -10.50 15.04 -1.38
CA GLU A 337 -11.48 15.19 -2.43
C GLU A 337 -12.91 15.07 -1.88
N PRO A 338 -13.89 15.80 -2.44
CA PRO A 338 -15.28 15.53 -2.12
C PRO A 338 -15.64 14.11 -2.57
N ALA A 339 -16.44 13.41 -1.78
CA ALA A 339 -16.84 12.02 -2.07
C ALA A 339 -17.50 11.84 -3.46
N SER A 340 -18.07 12.90 -4.02
CA SER A 340 -18.69 12.91 -5.37
C SER A 340 -17.69 12.82 -6.53
N ARG A 341 -16.39 13.10 -6.30
CA ARG A 341 -15.32 12.96 -7.31
C ARG A 341 -14.63 11.60 -7.27
N LEU A 342 -15.03 10.73 -6.35
CA LEU A 342 -14.48 9.39 -6.24
C LEU A 342 -15.10 8.45 -7.26
N THR A 343 -14.25 7.60 -7.84
CA THR A 343 -14.69 6.54 -8.73
C THR A 343 -15.29 5.42 -7.90
N SER A 344 -16.62 5.28 -7.99
CA SER A 344 -17.34 4.24 -7.27
C SER A 344 -17.09 2.86 -7.87
N VAL A 345 -16.98 1.86 -7.00
CA VAL A 345 -16.93 0.45 -7.37
C VAL A 345 -18.35 -0.10 -7.58
N PRO A 346 -18.53 -1.10 -8.46
CA PRO A 346 -19.83 -1.75 -8.63
C PRO A 346 -20.41 -2.27 -7.30
N PRO A 347 -21.74 -2.44 -7.20
CA PRO A 347 -22.34 -3.08 -6.03
C PRO A 347 -22.05 -4.59 -6.00
N GLU A 348 -22.23 -5.21 -4.83
CA GLU A 348 -22.22 -6.68 -4.71
C GLU A 348 -23.47 -7.31 -5.34
N PRO A 349 -23.38 -8.48 -5.99
CA PRO A 349 -22.21 -9.36 -6.11
C PRO A 349 -21.29 -9.06 -7.32
N PHE A 350 -21.62 -8.05 -8.14
CA PHE A 350 -20.90 -7.77 -9.39
C PHE A 350 -19.44 -7.36 -9.14
N ARG A 351 -19.17 -6.59 -8.08
CA ARG A 351 -17.81 -6.25 -7.66
C ARG A 351 -16.98 -7.48 -7.35
N TRP A 352 -17.50 -8.41 -6.56
CA TRP A 352 -16.79 -9.63 -6.20
C TRP A 352 -16.56 -10.52 -7.43
N ILE A 353 -17.61 -10.81 -8.21
CA ILE A 353 -17.51 -11.67 -9.39
C ILE A 353 -16.56 -11.07 -10.42
N GLY A 354 -16.78 -9.81 -10.81
CA GLY A 354 -15.96 -9.12 -11.79
C GLY A 354 -14.51 -8.97 -11.32
N GLY A 355 -14.31 -8.56 -10.07
CA GLY A 355 -12.97 -8.44 -9.48
C GLY A 355 -12.22 -9.77 -9.42
N ALA A 356 -12.90 -10.88 -9.08
CA ALA A 356 -12.29 -12.20 -9.07
C ALA A 356 -11.87 -12.65 -10.47
N VAL A 357 -12.75 -12.49 -11.47
CA VAL A 357 -12.46 -12.84 -12.87
C VAL A 357 -11.31 -12.00 -13.44
N ILE A 358 -11.32 -10.69 -13.20
CA ILE A 358 -10.26 -9.78 -13.64
C ILE A 358 -8.92 -10.16 -13.01
N ARG A 359 -8.90 -10.42 -11.70
CA ARG A 359 -7.68 -10.72 -10.97
C ARG A 359 -7.08 -12.06 -11.38
N GLU A 360 -7.92 -13.08 -11.60
CA GLU A 360 -7.50 -14.37 -12.16
C GLU A 360 -6.89 -14.20 -13.56
N ALA A 361 -7.54 -13.41 -14.43
CA ALA A 361 -7.05 -13.15 -15.77
C ALA A 361 -5.72 -12.38 -15.78
N ILE A 362 -5.55 -11.40 -14.87
CA ILE A 362 -4.26 -10.75 -14.66
C ILE A 362 -3.24 -11.80 -14.22
N GLY A 363 -3.51 -12.57 -13.17
CA GLY A 363 -2.59 -13.59 -12.65
C GLY A 363 -2.10 -14.56 -13.73
N ARG A 364 -3.00 -15.12 -14.56
CA ARG A 364 -2.63 -16.01 -15.68
C ARG A 364 -1.76 -15.32 -16.72
N ARG A 365 -2.09 -14.07 -17.07
CA ARG A 365 -1.32 -13.29 -18.03
C ARG A 365 0.10 -13.04 -17.53
N GLU A 366 0.24 -12.66 -16.26
CA GLU A 366 1.55 -12.38 -15.66
C GLU A 366 2.37 -13.65 -15.50
N GLU A 367 1.74 -14.77 -15.13
CA GLU A 367 2.42 -16.07 -15.05
C GLU A 367 2.95 -16.54 -16.41
N ALA A 368 2.17 -16.38 -17.49
CA ALA A 368 2.64 -16.67 -18.85
C ALA A 368 3.88 -15.82 -19.21
N PHE A 369 3.88 -14.52 -18.87
CA PHE A 369 5.05 -13.67 -19.10
C PHE A 369 6.28 -14.13 -18.31
N MET A 370 6.11 -14.50 -17.04
CA MET A 370 7.20 -15.03 -16.21
C MET A 370 7.79 -16.32 -16.77
N ASN A 371 6.99 -17.15 -17.43
CA ASN A 371 7.42 -18.39 -18.07
C ASN A 371 7.95 -18.20 -19.51
N GLY A 372 8.01 -16.96 -20.01
CA GLY A 372 8.44 -16.67 -21.38
C GLY A 372 7.42 -17.08 -22.45
N GLU A 373 6.17 -17.29 -22.06
CA GLU A 373 5.08 -17.73 -22.91
C GLU A 373 4.23 -16.55 -23.41
N ARG A 374 3.43 -16.79 -24.44
CA ARG A 374 2.41 -15.83 -24.88
C ARG A 374 1.13 -16.02 -24.04
N PRO A 375 0.61 -14.98 -23.39
CA PRO A 375 -0.62 -15.10 -22.62
C PRO A 375 -1.80 -15.39 -23.56
N ASP A 376 -2.79 -16.09 -23.03
CA ASP A 376 -3.98 -16.38 -23.81
C ASP A 376 -4.76 -15.08 -24.14
N PRO A 377 -5.39 -14.99 -25.33
CA PRO A 377 -6.06 -13.76 -25.76
C PRO A 377 -7.24 -13.36 -24.86
N ILE A 378 -7.92 -14.34 -24.24
CA ILE A 378 -9.11 -14.11 -23.43
C ILE A 378 -8.71 -13.45 -22.11
N SER A 379 -7.76 -14.02 -21.38
CA SER A 379 -7.22 -13.42 -20.16
C SER A 379 -6.60 -12.05 -20.45
N SER A 380 -5.91 -11.90 -21.59
CA SER A 380 -5.35 -10.62 -22.01
C SER A 380 -6.41 -9.54 -22.24
N ALA A 381 -7.56 -9.90 -22.83
CA ALA A 381 -8.68 -8.98 -23.02
C ALA A 381 -9.35 -8.63 -21.68
N ILE A 382 -9.61 -9.63 -20.82
CA ILE A 382 -10.23 -9.43 -19.50
C ILE A 382 -9.35 -8.55 -18.60
N ALA A 383 -8.03 -8.78 -18.61
CA ALA A 383 -7.08 -8.01 -17.81
C ALA A 383 -6.97 -6.52 -18.20
N ARG A 384 -7.55 -6.12 -19.35
CA ARG A 384 -7.63 -4.71 -19.78
C ARG A 384 -8.94 -4.02 -19.38
N ILE A 385 -9.96 -4.77 -18.96
CA ILE A 385 -11.27 -4.22 -18.54
C ILE A 385 -11.14 -3.11 -17.49
N PRO A 386 -10.29 -3.22 -16.45
CA PRO A 386 -10.14 -2.17 -15.44
C PRO A 386 -9.83 -0.80 -16.03
N GLU A 387 -8.84 -0.72 -16.93
CA GLU A 387 -8.46 0.55 -17.57
C GLU A 387 -9.61 1.13 -18.39
N LEU A 388 -10.38 0.28 -19.07
CA LEU A 388 -11.55 0.68 -19.87
C LEU A 388 -12.69 1.25 -19.02
N ILE A 389 -12.80 0.84 -17.75
CA ILE A 389 -13.81 1.35 -16.80
C ILE A 389 -13.25 2.44 -15.87
N GLY A 390 -12.06 2.97 -16.18
CA GLY A 390 -11.44 4.07 -15.43
C GLY A 390 -10.72 3.65 -14.15
N PHE A 391 -10.51 2.35 -13.94
CA PHE A 391 -9.77 1.81 -12.81
C PHE A 391 -8.29 1.74 -13.18
N HIS A 392 -7.45 2.28 -12.32
CA HIS A 392 -6.01 2.29 -12.49
C HIS A 392 -5.45 1.15 -11.65
N ILE A 393 -5.21 -0.01 -12.27
CA ILE A 393 -4.48 -1.09 -11.63
C ILE A 393 -3.00 -0.77 -11.80
N GLY A 394 -2.27 -0.71 -10.68
CA GLY A 394 -0.87 -0.31 -10.60
C GLY A 394 -0.03 -0.77 -11.80
N ARG A 395 0.71 0.19 -12.36
CA ARG A 395 1.79 0.01 -13.33
C ARG A 395 3.03 0.71 -12.81
#